data_AF-A0A419FPA6-F1
#
_entry.id   AF-A0A419FPA6-F1
#
_cell.length_a   1.000
_cell.length_b   1.000
_cell.length_c   1.000
_cell.angle_alpha   90.00
_cell.angle_beta   90.00
_cell.angle_gamma   90.00
#
_symmetry.space_group_name_H-M   'P 1'
#
loop_
_entity.id
_entity.type
_entity.pdbx_description
1 polymer ?
#
loop_
_entity_poly.entity_id
_entity_poly.type
_entity_poly.pdbx_seq_one_letter_code
_entity_poly.pdbx_strand_id
1 'polypeptide(L)'
;MIYNFFSGMVFSFYGLALMLICSLLVLRYKFRSNTFFLPWILTPVLVPFTYSLLFTPVFIPKYIYFVSLPLCMMASQSLSSMKAEIRSILVPALIILSVATLIAQQNTITKDPWNSVSEYIVMSGKKADKVIIINSYEVLPFSYYFNQDCFYTGDIYGCSFKKGIYPVDSLQEIKKLDVNKFWLIVSREAYNGEIREALKYISDNYIETESREYLPDHPELISRLYNYFEKNDLLHLQFNRIKIAHFQRKRR
;
A
#
# COMPACT_ATOMS: atom_id res chain seq x y z
N MET A 1 -8.93 2.87 -21.59
CA MET A 1 -8.74 4.33 -21.40
C MET A 1 -9.86 4.99 -20.58
N ILE A 2 -11.11 4.53 -20.64
CA ILE A 2 -12.25 5.10 -19.86
C ILE A 2 -12.18 4.81 -18.35
N TYR A 3 -11.54 3.70 -17.93
CA TYR A 3 -11.44 3.33 -16.50
C TYR A 3 -10.63 4.29 -15.63
N ASN A 4 -9.72 5.10 -16.21
CA ASN A 4 -8.95 6.06 -15.42
C ASN A 4 -9.81 7.24 -14.92
N PHE A 5 -10.87 7.59 -15.65
CA PHE A 5 -11.78 8.69 -15.27
C PHE A 5 -12.66 8.36 -14.05
N PHE A 6 -12.89 7.08 -13.77
CA PHE A 6 -13.69 6.60 -12.63
C PHE A 6 -12.83 6.01 -11.51
N SER A 7 -11.53 6.30 -11.49
CA SER A 7 -10.67 5.90 -10.37
C SER A 7 -11.02 6.72 -9.12
N GLY A 8 -10.94 6.10 -7.93
CA GLY A 8 -11.16 6.80 -6.66
C GLY A 8 -10.23 8.01 -6.48
N MET A 9 -9.05 7.99 -7.12
CA MET A 9 -8.17 9.16 -7.20
C MET A 9 -8.83 10.35 -7.89
N VAL A 10 -9.49 10.14 -9.03
CA VAL A 10 -10.15 11.22 -9.79
C VAL A 10 -11.30 11.85 -8.99
N PHE A 11 -12.12 11.04 -8.32
CA PHE A 11 -13.18 11.55 -7.44
C PHE A 11 -12.63 12.32 -6.23
N SER A 12 -11.51 11.86 -5.66
CA SER A 12 -10.79 12.56 -4.58
C SER A 12 -10.30 13.94 -5.06
N PHE A 13 -9.75 14.03 -6.27
CA PHE A 13 -9.30 15.30 -6.84
C PHE A 13 -10.46 16.27 -7.08
N TYR A 14 -11.59 15.81 -7.59
CA TYR A 14 -12.77 16.68 -7.76
C TYR A 14 -13.36 17.16 -6.43
N GLY A 15 -13.41 16.29 -5.42
CA GLY A 15 -13.84 16.65 -4.07
C GLY A 15 -12.93 17.70 -3.44
N LEU A 16 -11.61 17.49 -3.51
CA LEU A 16 -10.61 18.46 -3.03
C LEU A 16 -10.65 19.77 -3.80
N ALA A 17 -10.78 19.73 -5.12
CA ALA A 17 -10.91 20.92 -5.95
C ALA A 17 -12.16 21.73 -5.59
N LEU A 18 -13.29 21.06 -5.34
CA LEU A 18 -14.53 21.72 -4.93
C LEU A 18 -14.40 22.35 -3.54
N MET A 19 -13.79 21.64 -2.57
CA MET A 19 -13.47 22.21 -1.25
C MET A 19 -12.53 23.42 -1.35
N LEU A 20 -11.53 23.35 -2.23
CA LEU A 20 -10.56 24.41 -2.45
C LEU A 20 -11.23 25.63 -3.10
N ILE A 21 -12.09 25.42 -4.10
CA ILE A 21 -12.90 26.49 -4.72
C ILE A 21 -13.83 27.14 -3.69
N CYS A 22 -14.56 26.35 -2.89
CA CYS A 22 -15.40 26.88 -1.81
C CYS A 22 -14.57 27.72 -0.81
N SER A 23 -13.38 27.25 -0.45
CA SER A 23 -12.46 27.93 0.48
C SER A 23 -11.91 29.24 -0.11
N LEU A 24 -11.56 29.25 -1.40
CA LEU A 24 -11.07 30.44 -2.11
C LEU A 24 -12.16 31.51 -2.30
N LEU A 25 -13.39 31.10 -2.58
CA LEU A 25 -14.53 32.01 -2.70
C LEU A 25 -14.78 32.79 -1.40
N VAL A 26 -14.51 32.18 -0.25
CA VAL A 26 -14.67 32.84 1.06
C VAL A 26 -13.47 33.65 1.49
N LEU A 27 -12.25 33.24 1.13
CA LEU A 27 -11.08 34.11 1.24
C LEU A 27 -11.31 35.43 0.50
N ARG A 28 -11.98 35.39 -0.67
CA ARG A 28 -12.33 36.59 -1.43
C ARG A 28 -13.41 37.46 -0.76
N TYR A 29 -14.34 36.85 -0.02
CA TYR A 29 -15.49 37.55 0.58
C TYR A 29 -15.26 38.04 2.03
N LYS A 30 -14.37 37.39 2.79
CA LYS A 30 -14.15 37.70 4.22
C LYS A 30 -12.72 37.39 4.70
N PHE A 31 -11.72 37.87 3.96
CA PHE A 31 -10.28 37.63 4.21
C PHE A 31 -9.81 37.88 5.65
N ARG A 32 -10.46 38.81 6.37
CA ARG A 32 -10.03 39.29 7.69
C ARG A 32 -10.26 38.29 8.85
N SER A 33 -11.10 37.26 8.67
CA SER A 33 -11.44 36.29 9.73
C SER A 33 -10.77 34.91 9.56
N ASN A 34 -10.15 34.65 8.42
CA ASN A 34 -9.65 33.30 8.06
C ASN A 34 -8.13 33.19 8.08
N THR A 35 -7.45 34.18 8.64
CA THR A 35 -5.98 34.28 8.69
C THR A 35 -5.33 33.15 9.48
N PHE A 36 -6.08 32.49 10.37
CA PHE A 36 -5.59 31.35 11.17
C PHE A 36 -5.47 30.05 10.38
N PHE A 37 -6.37 29.80 9.42
CA PHE A 37 -6.37 28.53 8.68
C PHE A 37 -5.26 28.44 7.63
N LEU A 38 -4.86 29.58 7.06
CA LEU A 38 -3.77 29.66 6.07
C LEU A 38 -2.45 29.09 6.59
N PRO A 39 -1.88 29.55 7.73
CA PRO A 39 -0.66 28.97 8.26
C PRO A 39 -0.86 27.51 8.67
N TRP A 40 -2.05 27.11 9.13
CA TRP A 40 -2.33 25.71 9.45
C TRP A 40 -2.30 24.79 8.23
N ILE A 41 -2.76 25.26 7.07
CA ILE A 41 -2.69 24.52 5.80
C ILE A 41 -1.27 24.57 5.22
N LEU A 42 -0.64 25.75 5.22
CA LEU A 42 0.64 25.96 4.55
C LEU A 42 1.81 25.35 5.31
N THR A 43 1.82 25.38 6.65
CA THR A 43 2.93 24.87 7.47
C THR A 43 3.21 23.37 7.21
N PRO A 44 2.25 22.43 7.34
CA PRO A 44 2.49 21.01 7.12
C PRO A 44 2.79 20.63 5.66
N VAL A 45 2.63 21.57 4.71
CA VAL A 45 3.00 21.37 3.30
C VAL A 45 4.37 21.98 3.04
N LEU A 46 4.53 23.28 3.26
CA LEU A 46 5.73 24.03 2.91
C LEU A 46 6.93 23.63 3.76
N VAL A 47 6.77 23.37 5.07
CA VAL A 47 7.91 23.00 5.93
C VAL A 47 8.55 21.68 5.49
N PRO A 48 7.82 20.55 5.42
CA PRO A 48 8.45 19.30 4.98
C PRO A 48 8.85 19.35 3.51
N PHE A 49 8.13 20.07 2.65
CA PHE A 49 8.51 20.21 1.23
C PHE A 49 9.82 20.99 1.06
N THR A 50 9.95 22.16 1.69
CA THR A 50 11.19 22.97 1.64
C THR A 50 12.36 22.23 2.31
N TYR A 51 12.12 21.58 3.45
CA TYR A 51 13.13 20.74 4.08
C TYR A 51 13.54 19.59 3.14
N SER A 52 12.57 18.98 2.46
CA SER A 52 12.81 17.89 1.52
C SER A 52 13.62 18.30 0.28
N LEU A 53 13.47 19.54 -0.16
CA LEU A 53 14.22 20.11 -1.27
C LEU A 53 15.66 20.50 -0.89
N LEU A 54 15.86 20.99 0.33
CA LEU A 54 17.14 21.56 0.76
C LEU A 54 18.08 20.57 1.46
N PHE A 55 17.52 19.56 2.15
CA PHE A 55 18.33 18.68 3.03
C PHE A 55 18.24 17.22 2.62
N THR A 56 17.09 16.57 2.85
CA THR A 56 16.92 15.14 2.59
C THR A 56 15.49 14.85 2.14
N PRO A 57 15.25 13.93 1.19
CA PRO A 57 13.91 13.64 0.71
C PRO A 57 13.05 12.97 1.81
N VAL A 58 12.33 13.77 2.60
CA VAL A 58 11.47 13.27 3.70
C VAL A 58 9.98 13.47 3.40
N PHE A 59 9.60 14.00 2.23
CA PHE A 59 8.20 14.28 1.94
C PHE A 59 7.38 12.98 1.79
N ILE A 60 6.64 12.61 2.83
CA ILE A 60 5.74 11.46 2.83
C ILE A 60 4.29 11.99 2.70
N PRO A 61 3.46 11.47 1.77
CA PRO A 61 2.09 11.93 1.56
C PRO A 61 1.22 12.01 2.83
N LYS A 62 1.51 11.18 3.85
CA LYS A 62 0.84 11.19 5.16
C LYS A 62 0.86 12.54 5.88
N TYR A 63 1.82 13.42 5.60
CA TYR A 63 1.86 14.77 6.20
C TYR A 63 0.70 15.66 5.74
N ILE A 64 0.11 15.35 4.57
CA ILE A 64 -1.04 16.09 4.03
C ILE A 64 -2.31 15.79 4.84
N TYR A 65 -2.36 14.71 5.64
CA TYR A 65 -3.53 14.41 6.47
C TYR A 65 -3.85 15.53 7.46
N PHE A 66 -2.84 16.25 7.96
CA PHE A 66 -3.04 17.40 8.85
C PHE A 66 -3.71 18.60 8.17
N VAL A 67 -3.71 18.64 6.84
CA VAL A 67 -4.37 19.69 6.04
C VAL A 67 -5.88 19.43 5.91
N SER A 68 -6.33 18.18 6.07
CA SER A 68 -7.74 17.81 5.88
C SER A 68 -8.67 18.53 6.86
N LEU A 69 -8.28 18.65 8.13
CA LEU A 69 -9.09 19.26 9.18
C LEU A 69 -9.36 20.76 8.93
N PRO A 70 -8.34 21.63 8.75
CA PRO A 70 -8.59 23.04 8.47
C PRO A 70 -9.34 23.24 7.15
N LEU A 71 -9.12 22.40 6.12
CA LEU A 71 -9.91 22.44 4.89
C LEU A 71 -11.39 22.14 5.13
N CYS A 72 -11.72 21.11 5.92
CA CYS A 72 -13.10 20.79 6.28
C CYS A 72 -13.76 21.93 7.07
N MET A 73 -13.04 22.55 8.01
CA MET A 73 -13.54 23.69 8.78
C MET A 73 -13.78 24.92 7.89
N MET A 74 -12.83 25.25 6.99
CA MET A 74 -13.01 26.34 6.03
C MET A 74 -14.17 26.06 5.07
N ALA A 75 -14.30 24.84 4.58
CA ALA A 75 -15.39 24.45 3.69
C ALA A 75 -16.75 24.55 4.38
N SER A 76 -16.87 24.12 5.65
CA SER A 76 -18.14 24.20 6.39
C SER A 76 -18.55 25.64 6.68
N GLN A 77 -17.61 26.48 7.11
CA GLN A 77 -17.82 27.92 7.29
C GLN A 77 -18.21 28.57 5.96
N SER A 78 -17.63 28.11 4.86
CA SER A 78 -17.93 28.64 3.54
C SER A 78 -19.34 28.33 3.12
N LEU A 79 -19.74 27.06 3.22
CA LEU A 79 -21.08 26.60 2.90
C LEU A 79 -22.14 27.27 3.78
N SER A 80 -21.87 27.52 5.06
CA SER A 80 -22.84 28.16 5.96
C SER A 80 -23.10 29.63 5.61
N SER A 81 -22.11 30.32 5.03
CA SER A 81 -22.21 31.71 4.58
C SER A 81 -22.86 31.89 3.20
N MET A 82 -23.05 30.82 2.44
CA MET A 82 -23.65 30.87 1.10
C MET A 82 -25.19 30.97 1.16
N LYS A 83 -25.77 31.48 0.06
CA LYS A 83 -27.23 31.50 -0.12
C LYS A 83 -27.81 30.08 -0.09
N ALA A 84 -29.05 29.95 0.39
CA ALA A 84 -29.69 28.66 0.61
C ALA A 84 -29.80 27.82 -0.66
N GLU A 85 -30.02 28.46 -1.82
CA GLU A 85 -30.18 27.81 -3.12
C GLU A 85 -28.86 27.18 -3.61
N ILE A 86 -27.73 27.83 -3.34
CA ILE A 86 -26.40 27.32 -3.69
C ILE A 86 -26.01 26.20 -2.72
N ARG A 87 -26.27 26.41 -1.43
CA ARG A 87 -25.96 25.45 -0.36
C ARG A 87 -26.71 24.13 -0.55
N SER A 88 -27.99 24.18 -0.93
CA SER A 88 -28.82 22.99 -1.16
C SER A 88 -28.31 22.11 -2.31
N ILE A 89 -27.52 22.66 -3.23
CA ILE A 89 -26.88 21.91 -4.33
C ILE A 89 -25.49 21.41 -3.93
N LEU A 90 -24.67 22.28 -3.33
CA LEU A 90 -23.26 21.96 -3.04
C LEU A 90 -23.10 20.90 -1.93
N VAL A 91 -23.95 20.93 -0.90
CA VAL A 91 -23.85 19.96 0.20
C VAL A 91 -24.13 18.53 -0.29
N PRO A 92 -25.23 18.23 -1.00
CA PRO A 92 -25.43 16.91 -1.60
C PRO A 92 -24.32 16.52 -2.57
N ALA A 93 -23.85 17.45 -3.41
CA ALA A 93 -22.76 17.16 -4.35
C ALA A 93 -21.48 16.70 -3.63
N LEU A 94 -21.09 17.37 -2.53
CA LEU A 94 -19.95 16.97 -1.70
C LEU A 94 -20.14 15.59 -1.08
N ILE A 95 -21.35 15.28 -0.57
CA ILE A 95 -21.66 13.97 0.01
C ILE A 95 -21.58 12.89 -1.06
N ILE A 96 -22.19 13.10 -2.22
CA ILE A 96 -22.18 12.16 -3.34
C ILE A 96 -20.73 11.89 -3.80
N LEU A 97 -19.92 12.94 -3.98
CA LEU A 97 -18.51 12.78 -4.36
C LEU A 97 -17.70 12.04 -3.30
N SER A 98 -17.92 12.33 -2.03
CA SER A 98 -17.25 11.64 -0.91
C SER A 98 -17.62 10.15 -0.87
N VAL A 99 -18.90 9.83 -0.98
CA VAL A 99 -19.40 8.45 -1.01
C VAL A 99 -18.92 7.71 -2.26
N ALA A 100 -18.96 8.35 -3.43
CA ALA A 100 -18.44 7.77 -4.67
C ALA A 100 -16.94 7.46 -4.57
N THR A 101 -16.17 8.35 -3.93
CA THR A 101 -14.74 8.13 -3.66
C THR A 101 -14.52 6.91 -2.76
N LEU A 102 -15.29 6.81 -1.68
CA LEU A 102 -15.21 5.67 -0.74
C LEU A 102 -15.56 4.35 -1.43
N ILE A 103 -16.65 4.31 -2.20
CA ILE A 103 -17.06 3.11 -2.95
C ILE A 103 -15.98 2.72 -3.98
N ALA A 104 -15.45 3.70 -4.72
CA ALA A 104 -14.39 3.45 -5.69
C ALA A 104 -13.13 2.91 -5.01
N GLN A 105 -12.74 3.44 -3.85
CA GLN A 105 -11.59 2.94 -3.08
C GLN A 105 -11.82 1.54 -2.54
N GLN A 106 -12.99 1.26 -1.94
CA GLN A 106 -13.34 -0.07 -1.42
C GLN A 106 -13.29 -1.14 -2.52
N ASN A 107 -13.76 -0.82 -3.72
CA ASN A 107 -13.72 -1.75 -4.86
C ASN A 107 -12.30 -2.01 -5.40
N THR A 108 -11.33 -1.14 -5.07
CA THR A 108 -9.93 -1.30 -5.51
C THR A 108 -9.04 -1.97 -4.48
N ILE A 109 -9.39 -1.90 -3.19
CA ILE A 109 -8.63 -2.55 -2.12
C ILE A 109 -8.96 -4.04 -2.15
N THR A 110 -8.19 -4.79 -2.94
CA THR A 110 -8.17 -6.24 -2.84
C THR A 110 -7.35 -6.61 -1.62
N LYS A 111 -7.93 -7.37 -0.70
CA LYS A 111 -7.21 -7.93 0.43
C LYS A 111 -6.21 -8.95 -0.07
N ASP A 112 -4.96 -8.84 0.37
CA ASP A 112 -3.97 -9.85 0.04
C ASP A 112 -4.35 -11.21 0.66
N PRO A 113 -4.18 -12.32 -0.08
CA PRO A 113 -4.63 -13.66 0.32
C PRO A 113 -3.69 -14.32 1.35
N TRP A 114 -3.22 -13.56 2.34
CA TRP A 114 -2.29 -14.01 3.37
C TRP A 114 -2.81 -15.20 4.20
N ASN A 115 -4.13 -15.29 4.38
CA ASN A 115 -4.77 -16.45 5.00
C ASN A 115 -4.50 -17.72 4.17
N SER A 116 -4.78 -17.70 2.87
CA SER A 116 -4.60 -18.85 1.99
C SER A 116 -3.13 -19.24 1.82
N VAL A 117 -2.22 -18.26 1.89
CA VAL A 117 -0.77 -18.48 1.90
C VAL A 117 -0.35 -19.22 3.17
N SER A 118 -0.78 -18.74 4.34
CA SER A 118 -0.47 -19.38 5.62
C SER A 118 -1.04 -20.80 5.73
N GLU A 119 -2.29 -21.00 5.29
CA GLU A 119 -2.96 -22.31 5.29
C GLU A 119 -2.21 -23.32 4.43
N TYR A 120 -1.72 -22.90 3.26
CA TYR A 120 -0.98 -23.79 2.38
C TYR A 120 0.35 -24.26 2.97
N ILE A 121 1.11 -23.37 3.64
CA ILE A 121 2.33 -23.79 4.36
C ILE A 121 1.98 -24.81 5.45
N VAL A 122 0.92 -24.56 6.22
CA VAL A 122 0.49 -25.47 7.29
C VAL A 122 0.05 -26.83 6.73
N MET A 123 -0.68 -26.84 5.61
CA MET A 123 -1.20 -28.05 4.97
C MET A 123 -0.13 -28.83 4.19
N SER A 124 0.95 -28.20 3.75
CA SER A 124 2.03 -28.84 2.97
C SER A 124 2.78 -29.94 3.73
N GLY A 125 2.59 -30.05 5.05
CA GLY A 125 3.33 -30.99 5.91
C GLY A 125 4.80 -30.59 6.15
N LYS A 126 5.24 -29.44 5.61
CA LYS A 126 6.61 -28.90 5.72
C LYS A 126 6.71 -27.74 6.72
N LYS A 127 5.89 -27.76 7.76
CA LYS A 127 5.84 -26.69 8.77
C LYS A 127 7.16 -26.49 9.55
N ALA A 128 8.03 -27.51 9.56
CA ALA A 128 9.35 -27.44 10.19
C ALA A 128 10.39 -26.72 9.32
N ASP A 129 10.15 -26.57 8.02
CA ASP A 129 11.05 -25.83 7.13
C ASP A 129 10.94 -24.33 7.39
N LYS A 130 12.06 -23.63 7.26
CA LYS A 130 12.13 -22.19 7.53
C LYS A 130 11.30 -21.42 6.50
N VAL A 131 10.69 -20.31 6.88
CA VAL A 131 9.95 -19.42 5.98
C VAL A 131 10.76 -18.14 5.79
N ILE A 132 11.14 -17.83 4.57
CA ILE A 132 11.79 -16.58 4.17
C ILE A 132 10.72 -15.70 3.52
N ILE A 133 10.54 -14.50 4.05
CA ILE A 133 9.59 -13.51 3.52
C ILE A 133 10.39 -12.36 2.96
N ILE A 134 10.27 -12.13 1.66
CA ILE A 134 10.86 -10.98 1.01
C ILE A 134 10.07 -9.73 1.41
N ASN A 135 10.80 -8.67 1.77
CA ASN A 135 10.33 -7.44 2.36
C ASN A 135 9.87 -7.62 3.81
N SER A 136 10.62 -7.04 4.75
CA SER A 136 10.44 -7.26 6.18
C SER A 136 9.08 -6.79 6.70
N TYR A 137 8.49 -5.76 6.10
CA TYR A 137 7.17 -5.26 6.44
C TYR A 137 6.02 -6.25 6.17
N GLU A 138 6.25 -7.28 5.35
CA GLU A 138 5.26 -8.33 5.06
C GLU A 138 5.18 -9.40 6.15
N VAL A 139 6.09 -9.37 7.13
CA VAL A 139 6.02 -10.26 8.29
C VAL A 139 4.74 -10.05 9.09
N LEU A 140 4.23 -8.82 9.12
CA LEU A 140 3.06 -8.45 9.91
C LEU A 140 1.78 -9.15 9.42
N PRO A 141 1.35 -8.98 8.15
CA PRO A 141 0.17 -9.66 7.66
C PRO A 141 0.34 -11.19 7.62
N PHE A 142 1.54 -11.70 7.33
CA PHE A 142 1.79 -13.14 7.38
C PHE A 142 1.65 -13.71 8.80
N SER A 143 2.28 -13.07 9.80
CA SER A 143 2.24 -13.54 11.18
C SER A 143 0.83 -13.49 11.75
N TYR A 144 0.00 -12.52 11.36
CA TYR A 144 -1.40 -12.45 11.77
C TYR A 144 -2.18 -13.74 11.44
N TYR A 145 -1.92 -14.37 10.29
CA TYR A 145 -2.59 -15.61 9.90
C TYR A 145 -1.82 -16.88 10.28
N PHE A 146 -0.49 -16.83 10.26
CA PHE A 146 0.35 -18.00 10.51
C PHE A 146 0.64 -18.23 12.00
N ASN A 147 0.80 -17.17 12.79
CA ASN A 147 1.12 -17.23 14.21
C ASN A 147 0.71 -15.96 14.99
N GLN A 148 -0.51 -15.96 15.51
CA GLN A 148 -1.08 -14.83 16.25
C GLN A 148 -0.31 -14.50 17.54
N ASP A 149 0.39 -15.45 18.15
CA ASP A 149 1.15 -15.18 19.38
C ASP A 149 2.22 -14.10 19.16
N CYS A 150 2.89 -14.11 17.99
CA CYS A 150 3.89 -13.12 17.65
C CYS A 150 3.32 -11.75 17.28
N PHE A 151 2.03 -11.67 16.96
CA PHE A 151 1.37 -10.41 16.61
C PHE A 151 1.14 -9.53 17.85
N TYR A 152 0.92 -10.15 19.02
CA TYR A 152 0.57 -9.42 20.26
C TYR A 152 1.79 -9.03 21.12
N THR A 153 2.99 -9.52 20.83
CA THR A 153 4.16 -9.39 21.72
C THR A 153 4.92 -8.08 21.59
N GLY A 154 4.54 -7.16 20.70
CA GLY A 154 5.25 -5.91 20.44
C GLY A 154 6.61 -6.06 19.74
N ASP A 155 7.25 -7.23 19.86
CA ASP A 155 8.45 -7.65 19.13
C ASP A 155 8.11 -8.74 18.10
N ILE A 156 7.45 -8.33 17.02
CA ILE A 156 7.04 -9.24 15.96
C ILE A 156 8.24 -9.88 15.27
N TYR A 157 9.33 -9.13 15.06
CA TYR A 157 10.51 -9.60 14.37
C TYR A 157 11.22 -10.67 15.20
N GLY A 158 11.58 -10.38 16.45
CA GLY A 158 12.26 -11.34 17.31
C GLY A 158 11.42 -12.59 17.59
N CYS A 159 10.10 -12.46 17.70
CA CYS A 159 9.21 -13.62 17.82
C CYS A 159 9.17 -14.45 16.54
N SER A 160 9.03 -13.82 15.36
CA SER A 160 9.03 -14.48 14.06
C SER A 160 10.34 -15.24 13.81
N PHE A 161 11.49 -14.64 14.10
CA PHE A 161 12.80 -15.30 13.99
C PHE A 161 12.87 -16.59 14.82
N LYS A 162 12.41 -16.55 16.08
CA LYS A 162 12.36 -17.74 16.96
C LYS A 162 11.43 -18.84 16.44
N LYS A 163 10.43 -18.48 15.63
CA LYS A 163 9.49 -19.42 14.99
C LYS A 163 9.93 -19.88 13.61
N GLY A 164 11.14 -19.52 13.18
CA GLY A 164 11.68 -19.92 11.89
C GLY A 164 11.13 -19.10 10.71
N ILE A 165 10.61 -17.90 10.98
CA ILE A 165 10.14 -16.94 9.98
C ILE A 165 11.17 -15.82 9.89
N TYR A 166 11.74 -15.65 8.71
CA TYR A 166 12.87 -14.78 8.42
C TYR A 166 12.43 -13.71 7.42
N PRO A 167 11.93 -12.55 7.88
CA PRO A 167 11.80 -11.39 7.03
C PRO A 167 13.19 -10.95 6.53
N VAL A 168 13.32 -10.74 5.23
CA VAL A 168 14.58 -10.30 4.61
C VAL A 168 14.35 -9.17 3.62
N ASP A 169 15.25 -8.19 3.64
CA ASP A 169 15.24 -7.03 2.75
C ASP A 169 16.42 -7.02 1.77
N SER A 170 17.40 -7.91 1.95
CA SER A 170 18.63 -7.92 1.13
C SER A 170 19.20 -9.32 0.88
N LEU A 171 20.01 -9.45 -0.18
CA LEU A 171 20.77 -10.66 -0.47
C LEU A 171 21.68 -11.10 0.68
N GLN A 172 22.25 -10.14 1.42
CA GLN A 172 23.17 -10.44 2.51
C GLN A 172 22.48 -11.17 3.66
N GLU A 173 21.23 -10.84 3.95
CA GLU A 173 20.45 -11.52 4.97
C GLU A 173 20.15 -12.96 4.56
N ILE A 174 19.79 -13.20 3.30
CA ILE A 174 19.55 -14.56 2.78
C ILE A 174 20.81 -15.42 2.88
N LYS A 175 21.98 -14.87 2.53
CA LYS A 175 23.26 -15.58 2.64
C LYS A 175 23.60 -15.97 4.09
N LYS A 176 23.17 -15.20 5.09
CA LYS A 176 23.42 -15.49 6.51
C LYS A 176 22.56 -16.63 7.07
N LEU A 177 21.44 -16.97 6.45
CA LEU A 177 20.47 -17.94 7.01
C LEU A 177 20.92 -19.40 6.93
N ASP A 178 21.91 -19.71 6.08
CA ASP A 178 22.45 -21.05 5.76
C ASP A 178 21.39 -22.16 5.85
N VAL A 179 20.37 -22.04 5.00
CA VAL A 179 19.24 -22.97 4.93
C VAL A 179 19.38 -23.95 3.78
N ASN A 180 19.07 -25.22 4.04
CA ASN A 180 19.02 -26.27 3.02
C ASN A 180 17.64 -26.38 2.35
N LYS A 181 16.58 -26.15 3.12
CA LYS A 181 15.18 -26.18 2.68
C LYS A 181 14.43 -25.01 3.31
N PHE A 182 13.61 -24.34 2.53
CA PHE A 182 12.81 -23.22 3.01
C PHE A 182 11.64 -22.92 2.08
N TRP A 183 10.62 -22.28 2.63
CA TRP A 183 9.58 -21.59 1.90
C TRP A 183 10.02 -20.16 1.61
N LEU A 184 9.88 -19.71 0.37
CA LEU A 184 10.05 -18.33 -0.04
C LEU A 184 8.68 -17.72 -0.31
N ILE A 185 8.41 -16.57 0.31
CA ILE A 185 7.23 -15.77 0.04
C ILE A 185 7.67 -14.44 -0.58
N VAL A 186 7.08 -14.10 -1.72
CA VAL A 186 7.35 -12.85 -2.46
C VAL A 186 6.04 -12.13 -2.71
N SER A 187 5.92 -10.87 -2.27
CA SER A 187 4.74 -10.01 -2.42
C SER A 187 5.00 -8.79 -3.33
N ARG A 188 3.93 -8.00 -3.52
CA ARG A 188 3.64 -6.94 -4.50
C ARG A 188 4.73 -5.91 -4.84
N GLU A 189 5.74 -5.72 -4.01
CA GLU A 189 6.66 -4.57 -4.10
C GLU A 189 8.14 -4.95 -4.05
N ALA A 190 8.41 -6.25 -4.13
CA ALA A 190 9.74 -6.84 -3.99
C ALA A 190 10.70 -6.62 -5.18
N TYR A 191 10.52 -5.60 -6.02
CA TYR A 191 11.39 -5.39 -7.19
C TYR A 191 12.21 -4.12 -7.08
N ASN A 192 12.94 -3.97 -5.97
CA ASN A 192 14.13 -3.12 -5.95
C ASN A 192 15.35 -3.92 -6.47
N GLY A 193 16.48 -3.23 -6.71
CA GLY A 193 17.70 -3.87 -7.23
C GLY A 193 18.22 -5.00 -6.33
N GLU A 194 18.19 -4.80 -5.01
CA GLU A 194 18.71 -5.75 -4.03
C GLU A 194 17.90 -7.05 -3.98
N ILE A 195 16.56 -6.96 -4.06
CA ILE A 195 15.72 -8.14 -4.09
C ILE A 195 15.89 -8.91 -5.41
N ARG A 196 16.11 -8.23 -6.53
CA ARG A 196 16.40 -8.92 -7.80
C ARG A 196 17.66 -9.78 -7.68
N GLU A 197 18.70 -9.27 -7.01
CA GLU A 197 19.92 -10.04 -6.73
C GLU A 197 19.66 -11.21 -5.77
N ALA A 198 18.83 -11.00 -4.74
CA ALA A 198 18.39 -12.06 -3.83
C ALA A 198 17.66 -13.20 -4.57
N LEU A 199 16.67 -12.88 -5.40
CA LEU A 199 15.92 -13.87 -6.17
C LEU A 199 16.80 -14.60 -7.19
N LYS A 200 17.71 -13.88 -7.85
CA LYS A 200 18.70 -14.48 -8.75
C LYS A 200 19.60 -15.47 -8.01
N TYR A 201 20.14 -15.08 -6.85
CA TYR A 201 20.96 -15.96 -6.03
C TYR A 201 20.20 -17.23 -5.61
N ILE A 202 18.92 -17.12 -5.22
CA ILE A 202 18.09 -18.29 -4.90
C ILE A 202 17.95 -19.20 -6.13
N SER A 203 17.62 -18.66 -7.30
CA SER A 203 17.48 -19.42 -8.54
C SER A 203 18.78 -20.16 -8.93
N ASP A 204 19.93 -19.50 -8.75
CA ASP A 204 21.23 -20.06 -9.07
C ASP A 204 21.62 -21.21 -8.12
N ASN A 205 21.26 -21.13 -6.83
CA ASN A 205 21.76 -22.04 -5.79
C ASN A 205 20.73 -23.08 -5.29
N TYR A 206 19.45 -22.91 -5.60
CA TYR A 206 18.34 -23.73 -5.11
C TYR A 206 17.46 -24.23 -6.24
N ILE A 207 16.77 -25.34 -5.99
CA ILE A 207 15.79 -25.96 -6.88
C ILE A 207 14.42 -25.68 -6.27
N GLU A 208 13.52 -25.09 -7.05
CA GLU A 208 12.11 -24.97 -6.70
C GLU A 208 11.48 -26.36 -6.78
N THR A 209 10.95 -26.85 -5.66
CA THR A 209 10.32 -28.19 -5.60
C THR A 209 8.80 -28.13 -5.74
N GLU A 210 8.22 -27.00 -5.33
CA GLU A 210 6.79 -26.71 -5.48
C GLU A 210 6.57 -25.20 -5.40
N SER A 211 5.52 -24.73 -6.06
CA SER A 211 5.09 -23.35 -5.94
C SER A 211 3.58 -23.21 -6.12
N ARG A 212 3.07 -22.11 -5.58
CA ARG A 212 1.69 -21.69 -5.73
C ARG A 212 1.65 -20.17 -5.82
N GLU A 213 0.81 -19.69 -6.72
CA GLU A 213 0.53 -18.25 -6.85
C GLU A 213 -0.90 -17.98 -6.41
N TYR A 214 -1.05 -16.95 -5.58
CA TYR A 214 -2.35 -16.48 -5.17
C TYR A 214 -2.65 -15.16 -5.87
N LEU A 215 -3.73 -15.18 -6.65
CA LEU A 215 -4.30 -14.03 -7.31
C LEU A 215 -5.46 -13.48 -6.46
N PRO A 216 -5.79 -12.18 -6.58
CA PRO A 216 -6.99 -11.63 -5.97
C PRO A 216 -8.25 -12.24 -6.58
N ASP A 217 -9.37 -12.15 -5.88
CA ASP A 217 -10.69 -12.45 -6.43
C ASP A 217 -10.86 -11.72 -7.77
N HIS A 218 -11.24 -12.46 -8.84
CA HIS A 218 -11.22 -12.12 -10.30
C HIS A 218 -10.00 -12.60 -11.13
N PRO A 219 -9.65 -13.89 -11.10
CA PRO A 219 -8.45 -14.44 -11.73
C PRO A 219 -8.42 -14.30 -13.27
N GLU A 220 -9.55 -14.38 -13.97
CA GLU A 220 -9.58 -14.37 -15.45
C GLU A 220 -9.21 -13.02 -16.06
N LEU A 221 -9.77 -11.93 -15.53
CA LEU A 221 -9.49 -10.58 -16.03
C LEU A 221 -8.06 -10.17 -15.68
N ILE A 222 -7.60 -10.53 -14.49
CA ILE A 222 -6.24 -10.26 -14.01
C ILE A 222 -5.22 -11.05 -14.82
N SER A 223 -5.48 -12.31 -15.17
CA SER A 223 -4.60 -13.12 -16.03
C SER A 223 -4.47 -12.53 -17.43
N ARG A 224 -5.57 -12.08 -18.05
CA ARG A 224 -5.52 -11.41 -19.37
C ARG A 224 -4.76 -10.09 -19.35
N LEU A 225 -5.00 -9.26 -18.33
CA LEU A 225 -4.28 -8.00 -18.14
C LEU A 225 -2.79 -8.26 -17.91
N TYR A 226 -2.45 -9.28 -17.12
CA TYR A 226 -1.07 -9.65 -16.86
C TYR A 226 -0.32 -10.10 -18.11
N ASN A 227 -0.89 -11.01 -18.90
CA ASN A 227 -0.26 -11.44 -20.16
C ASN A 227 -0.05 -10.26 -21.11
N TYR A 228 -0.96 -9.28 -21.08
CA TYR A 228 -0.80 -8.04 -21.81
C TYR A 228 0.36 -7.19 -21.25
N PHE A 229 0.46 -7.02 -19.92
CA PHE A 229 1.52 -6.20 -19.32
C PHE A 229 2.92 -6.86 -19.39
N GLU A 230 3.02 -8.17 -19.19
CA GLU A 230 4.25 -8.96 -19.38
C GLU A 230 4.77 -8.86 -20.82
N LYS A 231 3.88 -9.02 -21.81
CA LYS A 231 4.23 -8.88 -23.23
C LYS A 231 4.74 -7.48 -23.60
N ASN A 232 4.38 -6.45 -22.84
CA ASN A 232 4.71 -5.06 -23.12
C ASN A 232 5.77 -4.47 -22.15
N ASP A 233 6.42 -5.29 -21.31
CA ASP A 233 7.38 -4.85 -20.28
C ASP A 233 6.81 -3.82 -19.28
N LEU A 234 5.49 -3.91 -19.07
CA LEU A 234 4.71 -3.05 -18.18
C LEU A 234 4.46 -3.70 -16.80
N LEU A 235 5.25 -4.71 -16.44
CA LEU A 235 5.13 -5.48 -15.19
C LEU A 235 5.34 -4.65 -13.91
N HIS A 236 5.79 -3.41 -14.04
CA HIS A 236 5.81 -2.43 -12.95
C HIS A 236 4.40 -1.97 -12.51
N LEU A 237 3.34 -2.37 -13.24
CA LEU A 237 1.95 -2.08 -12.88
C LEU A 237 1.40 -3.13 -11.88
N GLN A 238 0.98 -2.63 -10.73
CA GLN A 238 0.67 -3.33 -9.48
C GLN A 238 -0.47 -4.37 -9.59
N PHE A 239 -0.15 -5.66 -9.46
CA PHE A 239 -1.15 -6.72 -9.18
C PHE A 239 -0.88 -7.34 -7.82
N ASN A 240 -1.93 -7.57 -7.01
CA ASN A 240 -1.83 -8.22 -5.70
C ASN A 240 -1.51 -9.68 -5.94
N ARG A 241 -0.22 -10.03 -5.95
CA ARG A 241 0.23 -11.40 -6.09
C ARG A 241 1.11 -11.75 -4.91
N ILE A 242 0.79 -12.86 -4.28
CA ILE A 242 1.72 -13.52 -3.38
C ILE A 242 2.12 -14.82 -4.07
N LYS A 243 3.41 -14.90 -4.43
CA LYS A 243 4.01 -16.16 -4.85
C LYS A 243 4.63 -16.82 -3.63
N ILE A 244 4.29 -18.08 -3.43
CA ILE A 244 4.94 -18.95 -2.47
C ILE A 244 5.61 -20.11 -3.20
N ALA A 245 6.85 -20.40 -2.84
CA ALA A 245 7.61 -21.49 -3.43
C ALA A 245 8.49 -22.17 -2.40
N HIS A 246 8.56 -23.50 -2.41
CA HIS A 246 9.48 -24.25 -1.57
C HIS A 246 10.76 -24.53 -2.35
N PHE A 247 11.90 -24.26 -1.72
CA PHE A 247 13.22 -24.41 -2.30
C PHE A 247 14.04 -25.45 -1.55
N GLN A 248 14.86 -26.18 -2.29
CA GLN A 248 15.87 -27.08 -1.76
C GLN A 248 17.23 -26.79 -2.39
N ARG A 249 18.29 -26.73 -1.58
CA ARG A 249 19.66 -26.44 -2.04
C ARG A 249 20.11 -27.45 -3.10
N LYS A 250 20.69 -26.98 -4.20
CA LYS A 250 21.31 -27.85 -5.21
C LYS A 250 22.43 -28.66 -4.53
N ARG A 251 22.41 -29.98 -4.70
CA ARG A 251 23.58 -30.80 -4.32
C ARG A 251 24.72 -30.40 -5.26
N ARG A 252 25.83 -29.97 -4.67
CA ARG A 252 27.09 -29.78 -5.41
C ARG A 252 27.67 -31.12 -5.80
#